data_AF-F2J3V7-F1
#
_entry.id   AF-F2J3V7-F1
#
_cell.length_a   1.000
_cell.length_b   1.000
_cell.length_c   1.000
_cell.angle_alpha   90.00
_cell.angle_beta   90.00
_cell.angle_gamma   90.00
#
_symmetry.space_group_name_H-M   'P 1'
#
loop_
_entity.id
_entity.type
_entity.pdbx_description
1 polymer ?
#
loop_
_entity_poly.entity_id
_entity_poly.type
_entity_poly.pdbx_seq_one_letter_code
_entity_poly.pdbx_strand_id
1 'polypeptide(L)' 'MDTLHTIDTDYELTWDEFIIEVEDLHLIETGGDIDADDYATVLAAFERGLSPIGCVTGIIDDRDRWLRAA' A
#
# COMPACT_ATOMS: atom_id res chain seq x y z
N MET A 1 -16.65 27.19 -8.13
CA MET A 1 -15.74 27.05 -6.98
C MET A 1 -15.90 25.61 -6.54
N ASP A 2 -15.19 24.72 -7.21
CA ASP A 2 -15.15 23.32 -6.83
C ASP A 2 -14.08 23.20 -5.76
N THR A 3 -14.52 22.97 -4.52
CA THR A 3 -13.64 22.65 -3.41
C THR A 3 -13.02 21.29 -3.71
N LEU A 4 -11.83 21.29 -4.33
CA LEU A 4 -10.98 20.12 -4.34
C LEU A 4 -10.67 19.84 -2.87
N HIS A 5 -11.30 18.81 -2.33
CA HIS A 5 -10.91 18.23 -1.06
C HIS A 5 -9.56 17.58 -1.33
N THR A 6 -8.49 18.37 -1.27
CA THR A 6 -7.14 17.83 -1.13
C THR A 6 -7.21 17.02 0.15
N ILE A 7 -7.35 15.71 0.03
CA ILE A 7 -7.07 14.82 1.14
C ILE A 7 -5.57 15.02 1.31
N ASP A 8 -5.23 15.91 2.23
CA ASP A 8 -3.89 16.15 2.76
C ASP A 8 -3.43 14.79 3.30
N THR A 9 -2.89 13.98 2.39
CA THR A 9 -2.31 12.67 2.68
C THR A 9 -0.81 12.85 2.60
N ASP A 10 -0.30 13.97 3.12
CA ASP A 10 1.10 14.08 3.51
C ASP A 10 1.27 13.18 4.73
N TYR A 11 1.27 11.87 4.46
CA TYR A 11 1.77 10.86 5.37
C TYR A 11 3.28 11.14 5.43
N GLU A 12 3.69 12.01 6.36
CA GLU A 12 5.10 12.33 6.65
C GLU A 12 5.77 11.14 7.36
N LEU A 13 5.69 9.95 6.77
CA LEU A 13 6.45 8.79 7.19
C LEU A 13 7.77 8.75 6.44
N THR A 14 8.83 8.39 7.15
CA THR A 14 10.05 7.95 6.48
C THR A 14 9.79 6.63 5.73
N TRP A 15 10.67 6.31 4.78
CA TRP A 15 10.58 5.05 4.04
C TRP A 15 10.53 3.81 4.96
N ASP A 16 11.35 3.80 6.02
CA ASP A 16 11.37 2.69 6.98
C ASP A 16 10.05 2.58 7.74
N GLU A 17 9.50 3.71 8.22
CA GLU A 17 8.20 3.70 8.91
C GLU A 17 7.06 3.29 7.97
N PHE A 18 7.12 3.69 6.71
CA PHE A 18 6.13 3.30 5.70
C PHE A 18 6.14 1.79 5.44
N ILE A 19 7.32 1.17 5.27
CA ILE A 19 7.42 -0.27 5.08
C ILE A 19 6.84 -1.02 6.28
N ILE A 20 7.25 -0.63 7.50
CA ILE A 20 6.81 -1.32 8.72
C ILE A 20 5.28 -1.29 8.82
N GLU A 21 4.66 -0.14 8.59
CA GLU A 21 3.20 -0.01 8.60
C GLU A 21 2.54 -0.86 7.50
N VAL A 22 3.12 -0.89 6.31
CA VAL A 22 2.63 -1.70 5.19
C VAL A 22 2.74 -3.20 5.49
N GLU A 23 3.84 -3.66 6.08
CA GLU A 23 4.03 -5.06 6.52
C GLU A 23 3.05 -5.44 7.63
N ASP A 24 2.91 -4.61 8.67
CA ASP A 24 1.97 -4.85 9.76
C ASP A 24 0.52 -4.91 9.26
N LEU A 25 0.13 -3.96 8.40
CA LEU A 25 -1.20 -3.95 7.80
C LEU A 25 -1.44 -5.16 6.90
N HIS A 26 -0.45 -5.56 6.10
CA HIS A 26 -0.57 -6.75 5.26
C HIS A 26 -0.73 -8.02 6.10
N LEU A 27 0.02 -8.12 7.21
CA LEU A 27 -0.08 -9.22 8.16
C LEU A 27 -1.45 -9.25 8.85
N ILE A 28 -2.00 -8.09 9.23
CA ILE A 28 -3.33 -7.99 9.83
C ILE A 28 -4.42 -8.42 8.84
N GLU A 29 -4.35 -7.96 7.58
CA GLU A 29 -5.40 -8.18 6.59
C GLU A 29 -5.36 -9.59 5.98
N THR A 30 -4.17 -10.16 5.79
CA THR A 30 -3.99 -11.43 5.06
C THR A 30 -3.51 -12.58 5.94
N GLY A 31 -2.95 -12.29 7.12
CA GLY A 31 -2.27 -13.27 7.95
C GLY A 31 -0.89 -13.72 7.42
N GLY A 32 -0.35 -13.04 6.41
CA GLY A 32 0.95 -13.34 5.79
C GLY A 32 1.85 -12.12 5.68
N ASP A 33 3.14 -12.37 5.42
CA ASP A 33 4.14 -11.34 5.16
C ASP A 33 4.09 -10.87 3.70
N ILE A 34 4.67 -9.69 3.47
CA ILE A 34 4.86 -9.15 2.12
C ILE A 34 5.99 -9.91 1.40
N ASP A 35 5.72 -10.29 0.15
CA ASP A 35 6.69 -10.98 -0.69
C ASP A 35 7.69 -9.99 -1.32
N ALA A 36 8.87 -10.49 -1.66
CA ALA A 36 9.92 -9.69 -2.32
C ALA A 36 9.43 -8.99 -3.61
N ASP A 37 8.53 -9.64 -4.35
CA ASP A 37 7.94 -9.12 -5.59
C ASP A 37 6.99 -7.93 -5.34
N ASP A 38 6.42 -7.82 -4.15
CA ASP A 38 5.47 -6.76 -3.78
C ASP A 38 6.19 -5.47 -3.34
N TYR A 39 7.46 -5.52 -2.92
CA TYR A 39 8.22 -4.32 -2.52
C TYR A 39 8.37 -3.30 -3.65
N ALA A 40 8.36 -3.72 -4.92
CA ALA A 40 8.33 -2.79 -6.04
C ALA A 40 7.05 -1.95 -6.06
N THR A 41 5.92 -2.58 -5.72
CA THR A 41 4.61 -1.92 -5.56
C THR A 41 4.61 -1.01 -4.33
N VAL A 42 5.20 -1.45 -3.21
CA VAL A 42 5.35 -0.65 -1.99
C VAL A 42 6.17 0.61 -2.24
N LEU A 43 7.30 0.48 -2.93
CA LEU A 43 8.14 1.63 -3.31
C LEU A 43 7.38 2.60 -4.20
N ALA A 44 6.70 2.09 -5.24
CA ALA A 44 5.90 2.93 -6.12
C ALA A 44 4.76 3.63 -5.35
N ALA A 45 4.16 2.98 -4.36
CA ALA A 45 3.12 3.59 -3.52
C ALA A 45 3.68 4.73 -2.66
N PHE A 46 4.85 4.52 -2.06
CA PHE A 46 5.56 5.54 -1.28
C PHE A 46 5.96 6.75 -2.13
N GLU A 47 6.58 6.53 -3.29
CA GLU A 47 6.96 7.61 -4.21
C GLU A 47 5.76 8.41 -4.74
N ARG A 48 4.57 7.79 -4.76
CA ARG A 48 3.31 8.41 -5.16
C ARG A 48 2.57 9.07 -3.99
N GLY A 49 3.09 9.00 -2.77
CA GLY A 49 2.46 9.54 -1.57
C GLY A 49 1.15 8.85 -1.19
N LEU A 50 1.02 7.55 -1.49
CA LEU A 50 -0.13 6.77 -1.04
C LEU A 50 -0.02 6.48 0.46
N SER A 51 -1.17 6.31 1.13
CA SER A 51 -1.18 5.81 2.50
C SER A 51 -0.78 4.32 2.56
N PRO A 52 -0.22 3.83 3.68
CA PRO A 52 0.08 2.42 3.88
C PRO A 52 -1.11 1.49 3.59
N ILE A 53 -2.30 1.86 4.07
CA ILE A 53 -3.56 1.13 3.79
C ILE A 53 -3.87 1.09 2.29
N GLY A 54 -3.68 2.21 1.58
CA GLY A 54 -3.87 2.27 0.13
C GLY A 54 -2.92 1.35 -0.63
N CYS A 55 -1.67 1.27 -0.17
CA CYS A 55 -0.67 0.33 -0.70
C CYS A 55 -1.09 -1.13 -0.50
N VAL A 56 -1.43 -1.52 0.74
CA VAL A 56 -1.84 -2.89 1.07
C VAL A 56 -3.10 -3.31 0.30
N THR A 57 -4.07 -2.41 0.19
CA THR A 57 -5.29 -2.67 -0.61
C THR A 57 -4.93 -2.94 -2.07
N GLY A 58 -3.99 -2.17 -2.64
CA GLY A 58 -3.51 -2.39 -4.01
C GLY A 58 -2.82 -3.74 -4.19
N ILE A 59 -1.97 -4.15 -3.26
CA ILE A 59 -1.29 -5.46 -3.28
C ILE A 59 -2.32 -6.60 -3.22
N ILE A 60 -3.30 -6.51 -2.32
CA ILE A 60 -4.32 -7.54 -2.15
C ILE A 60 -5.21 -7.64 -3.40
N ASP A 61 -5.61 -6.52 -3.99
CA ASP A 61 -6.45 -6.50 -5.20
C ASP A 61 -5.73 -7.10 -6.41
N ASP A 62 -4.45 -6.78 -6.61
CA ASP A 62 -3.66 -7.35 -7.71
C ASP A 62 -3.51 -8.87 -7.53
N ARG A 63 -3.24 -9.34 -6.31
CA ARG A 63 -3.13 -10.76 -5.97
C ARG A 63 -4.44 -11.52 -6.18
N ASP A 64 -5.58 -10.97 -5.74
CA ASP A 64 -6.91 -11.55 -5.94
C ASP A 64 -7.27 -11.58 -7.44
N ARG A 65 -6.89 -10.56 -8.21
CA ARG A 65 -7.04 -10.53 -9.66
C ARG A 65 -6.24 -11.64 -10.34
N TRP A 66 -4.99 -11.88 -9.94
CA TRP A 66 -4.18 -12.98 -10.46
C TRP A 66 -4.79 -14.35 -10.17
N LEU A 67 -5.27 -14.57 -8.94
CA LEU A 67 -5.93 -15.82 -8.56
C LEU A 67 -7.22 -16.10 -9.34
N ARG A 68 -7.97 -15.05 -9.71
CA ARG A 68 -9.18 -15.17 -10.54
C ARG A 68 -8.91 -15.38 -12.03
N ALA A 69 -7.70 -15.08 -12.49
CA ALA A 69 -7.30 -15.22 -13.89
C ALA A 69 -6.63 -16.58 -14.20
N ALA A 70 -6.31 -17.38 -13.17
CA ALA A 70 -5.72 -18.72 -13.28
C ALA A 70 -6.79 -19.83 -13.22
#